data_AF-A0A6P1AJU5-F1
#
_entry.id   AF-A0A6P1AJU5-F1
#
_cell.length_a   1.000
_cell.length_b   1.000
_cell.length_c   1.000
_cell.angle_alpha   90.00
_cell.angle_beta   90.00
_cell.angle_gamma   90.00
#
_symmetry.space_group_name_H-M   'P 1'
#
loop_
_entity.id
_entity.type
_entity.pdbx_description
1 polymer ?
#
loop_
_entity_poly.entity_id
_entity_poly.type
_entity_poly.pdbx_seq_one_letter_code
_entity_poly.pdbx_strand_id
1 'polypeptide(L)'
;MNLSPAYLQWREATLNEGIQQGVQQGIQQGIQQGVQQGIQQGSLQGQRLVIENLLQVRFGFRDESILQIVDALLALPPQEYTRLILQLSREDLLAR
;
A
#
# COMPACT_ATOMS: atom_id res chain seq x y z
N MET A 1 -31.13 36.88 30.25
CA MET A 1 -31.68 36.97 28.88
C MET A 1 -31.84 35.55 28.36
N ASN A 2 -33.05 35.12 27.96
CA ASN A 2 -33.27 33.84 27.29
C ASN A 2 -33.08 34.02 25.79
N LEU A 3 -32.39 33.07 25.15
CA LEU A 3 -32.22 33.06 23.70
C LEU A 3 -33.58 32.87 23.01
N SER A 4 -33.76 33.45 21.83
CA SER A 4 -34.99 33.30 21.06
C SER A 4 -35.11 31.88 20.49
N PRO A 5 -36.34 31.35 20.32
CA PRO A 5 -36.55 30.03 19.71
C PRO A 5 -35.90 29.90 18.32
N ALA A 6 -35.93 30.96 17.52
CA ALA A 6 -35.29 30.99 16.20
C ALA A 6 -33.76 30.81 16.26
N TYR A 7 -33.10 31.39 17.28
CA TYR A 7 -31.67 31.20 17.47
C TYR A 7 -31.32 29.76 17.85
N LEU A 8 -32.12 29.13 18.71
CA LEU A 8 -31.90 27.73 19.11
C LEU A 8 -32.05 26.79 17.91
N GLN A 9 -33.08 26.99 17.08
CA GLN A 9 -33.29 26.22 15.85
C GLN A 9 -32.15 26.41 14.85
N TRP A 10 -31.71 27.65 14.64
CA TRP A 10 -30.58 27.94 13.77
C TRP A 10 -29.31 27.25 14.26
N ARG A 11 -29.01 27.36 15.57
CA ARG A 11 -27.83 26.71 16.18
C ARG A 11 -27.86 25.20 16.01
N GLU A 12 -29.02 24.57 16.23
CA GLU A 12 -29.19 23.13 16.05
C GLU A 12 -29.02 22.71 14.58
N ALA A 13 -29.63 23.45 13.66
CA ALA A 13 -29.49 23.18 12.23
C ALA A 13 -28.04 23.27 11.76
N THR A 14 -27.33 24.35 12.12
CA THR A 14 -25.92 24.54 11.74
C THR A 14 -24.99 23.53 12.43
N LEU A 15 -25.27 23.14 13.68
CA LEU A 15 -24.53 22.07 14.35
C LEU A 15 -24.71 20.75 13.62
N ASN A 16 -25.95 20.38 13.30
CA ASN A 16 -26.25 19.14 12.58
C ASN A 16 -25.62 19.13 11.19
N GLU A 17 -25.68 20.24 10.46
CA GLU A 17 -25.02 20.40 9.17
C GLU A 17 -23.50 20.24 9.29
N GLY A 18 -22.88 20.91 10.27
CA GLY A 18 -21.44 20.78 10.51
C GLY A 18 -21.01 19.35 10.87
N ILE A 19 -21.81 18.65 11.68
CA ILE A 19 -21.59 17.23 12.00
C ILE A 19 -21.70 16.37 10.74
N GLN A 20 -22.76 16.56 9.93
CA GLN A 20 -22.96 15.80 8.71
C GLN A 20 -21.81 16.03 7.71
N GLN A 21 -21.42 17.28 7.49
CA GLN A 21 -20.29 17.63 6.62
C GLN A 21 -18.99 17.04 7.15
N GLY A 22 -18.72 17.16 8.45
CA GLY A 22 -17.52 16.61 9.08
C GLY A 22 -17.44 15.09 8.97
N VAL A 23 -18.55 14.38 9.20
CA VAL A 23 -18.63 12.93 9.04
C VAL A 23 -18.42 12.53 7.58
N GLN A 24 -19.08 13.21 6.65
CA GLN A 24 -18.95 12.91 5.22
C GLN A 24 -17.52 13.12 4.72
N GLN A 25 -16.88 14.23 5.10
CA GLN A 25 -15.49 14.51 4.75
C GLN A 25 -14.54 13.49 5.39
N GLY A 26 -14.75 13.15 6.67
CA GLY A 26 -13.95 12.16 7.38
C GLY A 26 -14.02 10.77 6.74
N ILE A 27 -15.22 10.32 6.37
CA ILE A 27 -15.41 9.04 5.67
C ILE A 27 -14.73 9.07 4.31
N GLN A 28 -14.90 10.14 3.53
CA GLN A 28 -14.32 10.24 2.20
C GLN A 28 -12.79 10.22 2.25
N GLN A 29 -12.18 10.98 3.17
CA GLN A 29 -10.73 10.99 3.38
C GLN A 29 -10.23 9.63 3.86
N GLY A 30 -10.91 9.02 4.84
CA GLY A 30 -10.54 7.71 5.38
C GLY A 30 -10.57 6.60 4.32
N ILE A 31 -11.61 6.57 3.49
CA ILE A 31 -11.71 5.61 2.38
C ILE A 31 -10.58 5.85 1.37
N GLN A 32 -10.35 7.10 0.97
CA GLN A 32 -9.31 7.41 -0.02
C GLN A 32 -7.91 6.99 0.46
N GLN A 33 -7.57 7.32 1.72
CA GLN A 33 -6.30 6.93 2.31
C GLN A 33 -6.17 5.42 2.46
N GLY A 34 -7.22 4.75 2.97
CA GLY A 34 -7.23 3.31 3.16
C GLY A 34 -7.09 2.53 1.85
N VAL A 35 -7.80 2.94 0.81
CA VAL A 35 -7.69 2.33 -0.53
C VAL A 35 -6.30 2.55 -1.12
N GLN A 36 -5.74 3.75 -1.02
CA GLN A 36 -4.42 4.04 -1.54
C GLN A 36 -3.32 3.22 -0.85
N GLN A 37 -3.36 3.13 0.49
CA GLN A 37 -2.44 2.30 1.27
C GLN A 37 -2.60 0.81 0.95
N GLY A 38 -3.84 0.33 0.86
CA GLY A 38 -4.13 -1.06 0.53
C GLY A 38 -3.62 -1.47 -0.86
N ILE A 39 -3.80 -0.61 -1.86
CA ILE A 39 -3.28 -0.86 -3.22
C ILE A 39 -1.75 -0.90 -3.22
N GLN A 40 -1.08 0.05 -2.56
CA GLN A 40 0.38 0.09 -2.49
C GLN A 40 0.94 -1.15 -1.78
N GLN A 41 0.39 -1.50 -0.62
CA GLN A 41 0.80 -2.68 0.15
C GLN A 41 0.55 -3.97 -0.65
N GLY A 42 -0.63 -4.11 -1.25
CA GLY A 42 -0.98 -5.27 -2.07
C GLY A 42 -0.08 -5.41 -3.30
N SER A 43 0.28 -4.30 -3.95
CA SER A 43 1.22 -4.32 -5.07
C SER A 43 2.61 -4.78 -4.65
N LEU A 44 3.15 -4.25 -3.55
CA LEU A 44 4.46 -4.65 -3.02
C LEU A 44 4.49 -6.13 -2.60
N GLN A 45 3.44 -6.60 -1.90
CA GLN A 45 3.31 -8.01 -1.53
C GLN A 45 3.21 -8.91 -2.77
N GLY A 46 2.43 -8.49 -3.79
CA GLY A 46 2.33 -9.22 -5.05
C GLY A 46 3.67 -9.31 -5.79
N GLN A 47 4.42 -8.21 -5.88
CA GLN A 47 5.75 -8.19 -6.49
C GLN A 47 6.72 -9.11 -5.73
N ARG A 48 6.66 -9.11 -4.40
CA ARG A 48 7.48 -10.00 -3.56
C ARG A 48 7.20 -11.45 -3.88
N LEU A 49 5.93 -11.84 -3.93
CA LEU A 49 5.53 -13.20 -4.28
C LEU A 49 6.02 -13.61 -5.67
N VAL A 50 5.96 -12.70 -6.66
CA VAL A 50 6.47 -12.96 -8.00
C VAL A 50 7.98 -13.21 -7.97
N ILE A 51 8.76 -12.32 -7.34
CA ILE A 51 10.21 -12.46 -7.22
C ILE A 51 10.56 -13.79 -6.57
N GLU A 52 9.96 -14.08 -5.42
CA GLU A 52 10.27 -15.29 -4.67
C GLU A 52 9.89 -16.57 -5.44
N ASN A 53 8.77 -16.57 -6.19
CA ASN A 53 8.38 -17.68 -7.06
C ASN A 53 9.37 -17.87 -8.21
N LEU A 54 9.81 -16.78 -8.86
CA LEU A 54 10.79 -16.86 -9.95
C LEU A 54 12.13 -17.41 -9.45
N LEU A 55 12.60 -16.96 -8.28
CA LEU A 55 13.82 -17.47 -7.66
C LEU A 55 13.69 -18.96 -7.33
N GLN A 56 12.56 -19.38 -6.77
CA GLN A 56 12.29 -20.79 -6.46
C GLN A 56 12.28 -21.67 -7.71
N VAL A 57 11.64 -21.22 -8.80
CA VAL A 57 11.59 -21.96 -10.06
C VAL A 57 12.96 -22.06 -10.73
N ARG A 58 13.77 -20.99 -10.67
CA ARG A 58 15.07 -20.91 -11.35
C ARG A 58 16.21 -21.58 -10.58
N PHE A 59 16.25 -21.41 -9.27
CA PHE A 59 17.41 -21.75 -8.44
C PHE A 59 17.10 -22.79 -7.36
N GLY A 60 15.84 -23.17 -7.16
CA GLY A 60 15.44 -24.17 -6.17
C GLY A 60 15.23 -23.59 -4.77
N PHE A 61 15.62 -24.33 -3.74
CA PHE A 61 15.28 -24.05 -2.34
C PHE A 61 15.63 -22.62 -1.91
N ARG A 62 14.72 -21.99 -1.14
CA ARG A 62 14.97 -20.69 -0.50
C ARG A 62 15.90 -20.89 0.68
N ASP A 63 17.13 -20.41 0.54
CA ASP A 63 18.04 -20.23 1.66
C ASP A 63 18.20 -18.75 2.02
N GLU A 64 18.91 -18.49 3.11
CA GLU A 64 19.10 -17.17 3.69
C GLU A 64 19.72 -16.18 2.69
N SER A 65 20.61 -16.65 1.81
CA SER A 65 21.22 -15.85 0.75
C SER A 65 20.17 -15.34 -0.25
N ILE A 66 19.22 -16.19 -0.66
CA ILE A 66 18.12 -15.79 -1.55
C ILE A 66 17.18 -14.78 -0.88
N LEU A 67 16.95 -14.89 0.43
CA LEU A 67 16.08 -13.95 1.16
C LEU A 67 16.67 -12.54 1.20
N GLN A 68 17.99 -12.41 1.30
CA GLN A 68 18.68 -11.12 1.38
C GLN A 68 18.56 -10.29 0.09
N ILE A 69 18.47 -10.95 -1.07
CA ILE A 69 18.37 -10.25 -2.36
C ILE A 69 16.94 -9.88 -2.75
N VAL A 70 15.92 -10.47 -2.11
CA VAL A 70 14.51 -10.16 -2.42
C VAL A 70 14.20 -8.68 -2.25
N ASP A 71 14.68 -8.07 -1.16
CA ASP A 71 14.42 -6.65 -0.89
C ASP A 71 15.16 -5.73 -1.89
N ALA A 72 16.36 -6.12 -2.33
CA ALA A 72 17.09 -5.40 -3.38
C ALA A 72 16.38 -5.51 -4.74
N LEU A 73 15.83 -6.68 -5.07
CA LEU A 73 15.06 -6.89 -6.30
C LEU A 73 13.72 -6.16 -6.29
N LEU A 74 13.07 -6.05 -5.12
CA LEU A 74 11.84 -5.28 -4.94
C LEU A 74 12.01 -3.78 -5.17
N ALA A 75 13.22 -3.25 -5.02
CA ALA A 75 13.52 -1.85 -5.34
C ALA A 75 13.62 -1.59 -6.85
N LEU A 76 13.69 -2.64 -7.68
CA LEU A 76 13.80 -2.54 -9.12
C LEU A 76 12.43 -2.61 -9.82
N PRO A 77 12.28 -2.00 -11.00
CA PRO A 77 11.10 -2.18 -11.83
C PRO A 77 10.82 -3.65 -12.18
N PRO A 78 9.55 -4.06 -12.38
CA PRO A 78 9.19 -5.44 -12.69
C PRO A 78 9.94 -6.09 -13.85
N GLN A 79 10.19 -5.33 -14.91
CA GLN A 79 10.91 -5.80 -16.09
C GLN A 79 12.39 -6.05 -15.78
N GLU A 80 12.97 -5.26 -14.88
CA GLU A 80 14.38 -5.34 -14.54
C GLU A 80 14.68 -6.53 -13.64
N TYR A 81 13.96 -6.69 -12.51
CA TYR A 81 14.17 -7.88 -11.66
C TYR A 81 13.84 -9.17 -12.44
N THR A 82 12.81 -9.16 -13.31
CA THR A 82 12.44 -10.35 -14.10
C THR A 82 13.58 -10.71 -15.04
N ARG A 83 14.16 -9.72 -15.73
CA ARG A 83 15.31 -9.94 -16.60
C ARG A 83 16.51 -10.47 -15.82
N LEU A 84 16.84 -9.89 -14.68
CA LEU A 84 18.00 -10.31 -13.87
C LEU A 84 17.84 -11.76 -13.41
N ILE A 85 16.69 -12.13 -12.85
CA ILE A 85 16.44 -13.50 -12.35
C ILE A 85 16.50 -14.53 -13.49
N LEU A 86 16.00 -14.17 -14.68
CA LEU A 86 15.96 -15.09 -15.83
C LEU A 86 17.29 -15.20 -16.58
N GLN A 87 18.12 -14.14 -16.58
CA GLN A 87 19.36 -14.09 -17.37
C GLN A 87 20.61 -14.44 -16.55
N LEU A 88 20.65 -14.10 -15.27
CA LEU A 88 21.84 -14.31 -14.45
C LEU A 88 21.88 -15.73 -13.87
N SER A 89 23.11 -16.18 -13.60
CA SER A 89 23.36 -17.32 -12.72
C SER A 89 22.98 -16.96 -11.28
N ARG A 90 22.90 -17.97 -10.41
CA ARG A 90 22.61 -17.74 -9.00
C ARG A 90 23.71 -16.92 -8.34
N GLU A 91 24.96 -17.26 -8.64
CA GLU A 91 26.15 -16.63 -8.09
C GLU A 91 26.26 -15.17 -8.54
N ASP A 92 26.03 -14.89 -9.83
CA ASP A 92 26.06 -13.52 -10.37
C ASP A 92 24.93 -12.66 -9.83
N LEU A 93 23.77 -13.26 -9.55
CA LEU A 93 22.66 -12.56 -8.94
C LEU A 93 23.00 -12.16 -7.51
N LEU A 94 23.50 -13.09 -6.68
CA LEU A 94 23.86 -12.86 -5.28
C LEU A 94 25.07 -11.92 -5.09
N ALA A 95 25.90 -11.74 -6.11
CA ALA A 95 27.07 -10.87 -6.07
C ALA A 95 26.76 -9.37 -6.33
N ARG A 96 25.50 -9.01 -6.55
CA ARG A 96 25.04 -7.64 -6.81
C ARG A 96 24.44 -7.01 -5.55
#